data_AF-A0A5M8IAK0-F1
#
_entry.id   AF-A0A5M8IAK0-F1
#
_cell.length_a   1.000
_cell.length_b   1.000
_cell.length_c   1.000
_cell.angle_alpha   90.00
_cell.angle_beta   90.00
_cell.angle_gamma   90.00
#
_symmetry.space_group_name_H-M   'P 1'
#
loop_
_entity.id
_entity.type
_entity.pdbx_description
1 polymer ?
#
loop_
_entity_poly.entity_id
_entity_poly.type
_entity_poly.pdbx_seq_one_letter_code
_entity_poly.pdbx_strand_id
1 'polypeptide(L)'
;MTTNTSGARSLSSLLGMVHTLPGESQEQYQLSLAALIADLGAVTVLQVYLAEKIHDCLWWIHRYEAEKRGVLIARTAYLADKGNHASLTYGKEEHARNALFSGTLDKKTTQIIAGAHHTLESIQQEAMADRQPELMLLDQQIALQVKILTGLQRAYEVAFSRKLHVERLQLQNELLRRDLEGKGVAAAEVQAEVQVHE
;
A
#
# COMPACT_ATOMS: atom_id res chain seq x y z
N MET A 1 -0.52 33.46 -19.15
CA MET A 1 -0.56 32.00 -18.93
C MET A 1 -0.35 31.76 -17.44
N THR A 2 -1.43 31.50 -16.70
CA THR A 2 -1.38 31.29 -15.24
C THR A 2 -1.35 29.78 -14.96
N THR A 3 -0.18 29.24 -14.65
CA THR A 3 -0.03 27.85 -14.19
C THR A 3 -0.45 27.74 -12.73
N ASN A 4 -1.76 27.68 -12.49
CA ASN A 4 -2.33 27.37 -11.19
C ASN A 4 -2.49 25.85 -11.07
N THR A 5 -1.40 25.14 -10.77
CA THR A 5 -1.47 23.76 -10.27
C THR A 5 -0.41 23.57 -9.19
N SER A 6 -0.55 24.27 -8.07
CA SER A 6 0.15 23.90 -6.85
C SER A 6 -0.60 22.69 -6.27
N GLY A 7 -0.27 21.49 -6.75
CA GLY A 7 -0.72 20.25 -6.12
C GLY A 7 -0.25 20.21 -4.67
N ALA A 8 -1.09 19.71 -3.76
CA ALA A 8 -0.71 19.58 -2.36
C ALA A 8 0.56 18.71 -2.22
N ARG A 9 1.57 19.22 -1.50
CA ARG A 9 2.78 18.43 -1.20
C ARG A 9 2.47 17.37 -0.15
N SER A 10 3.20 16.25 -0.21
CA SER A 10 3.14 15.20 0.82
C SER A 10 3.59 15.74 2.18
N LEU A 11 2.93 15.30 3.25
CA LEU A 11 3.26 15.75 4.62
C LEU A 11 4.62 15.23 5.04
N SER A 12 5.00 14.03 4.58
CA SER A 12 6.32 13.47 4.82
C SER A 12 7.46 14.32 4.28
N SER A 13 7.28 14.93 3.11
CA SER A 13 8.27 15.86 2.55
C SER A 13 8.37 17.15 3.37
N LEU A 14 7.25 17.65 3.90
CA LEU A 14 7.21 18.84 4.74
C LEU A 14 7.85 18.61 6.11
N LEU A 15 7.71 17.41 6.67
CA LEU A 15 8.18 17.06 8.01
C LEU A 15 9.56 16.37 8.01
N GLY A 16 10.15 16.11 6.84
CA GLY A 16 11.45 15.46 6.72
C GLY A 16 11.46 14.01 7.23
N MET A 17 10.33 13.32 7.19
CA MET A 17 10.21 11.96 7.72
C MET A 17 10.81 10.93 6.76
N VAL A 18 11.73 10.11 7.27
CA VAL A 18 12.33 8.99 6.55
C VAL A 18 11.53 7.72 6.80
N HIS A 19 10.92 7.17 5.75
CA HIS A 19 10.05 5.98 5.80
C HIS A 19 10.79 4.68 5.41
N THR A 20 12.02 4.82 4.93
CA THR A 20 12.90 3.72 4.51
C THR A 20 13.85 3.31 5.63
N LEU A 21 14.14 2.01 5.72
CA LEU A 21 15.20 1.51 6.62
C LEU A 21 16.59 1.75 6.01
N PRO A 22 17.66 1.69 6.81
CA PRO A 22 19.04 1.74 6.30
C PRO A 22 19.28 0.67 5.23
N GLY A 23 19.72 1.08 4.04
CA GLY A 23 19.99 0.18 2.90
C GLY A 23 18.89 0.15 1.83
N GLU A 24 17.72 0.74 2.09
CA GLU A 24 16.68 0.91 1.08
C GLU A 24 16.81 2.25 0.34
N SER A 25 16.40 2.28 -0.93
CA SER A 25 16.44 3.50 -1.72
C SER A 25 15.26 4.42 -1.37
N GLN A 26 15.57 5.55 -0.74
CA GLN A 26 14.60 6.61 -0.50
C GLN A 26 14.05 7.20 -1.80
N GLU A 27 14.87 7.22 -2.86
CA GLU A 27 14.46 7.69 -4.18
C GLU A 27 13.37 6.79 -4.77
N GLN A 28 13.52 5.46 -4.67
CA GLN A 28 12.50 4.52 -5.12
C GLN A 28 11.18 4.72 -4.39
N TYR A 29 11.21 4.88 -3.06
CA TYR A 29 10.02 5.16 -2.28
C TYR A 29 9.32 6.46 -2.73
N GLN A 30 10.09 7.53 -2.98
CA GLN A 30 9.52 8.81 -3.42
C GLN A 30 8.93 8.72 -4.83
N LEU A 31 9.60 8.01 -5.74
CA LEU A 31 9.12 7.80 -7.10
C LEU A 31 7.83 6.98 -7.11
N SER A 32 7.76 5.88 -6.35
CA SER A 32 6.55 5.06 -6.26
C SER A 32 5.40 5.81 -5.57
N LEU A 33 5.69 6.63 -4.56
CA LEU A 33 4.69 7.50 -3.93
C LEU A 33 4.14 8.53 -4.92
N ALA A 34 5.00 9.19 -5.68
CA ALA A 34 4.59 10.18 -6.69
C ALA A 34 3.73 9.54 -7.78
N ALA A 35 4.11 8.33 -8.25
CA ALA A 35 3.31 7.56 -9.20
C ALA A 35 1.93 7.22 -8.62
N LEU A 36 1.86 6.73 -7.37
CA LEU A 36 0.59 6.39 -6.73
C LEU A 36 -0.33 7.61 -6.54
N ILE A 37 0.23 8.76 -6.16
CA ILE A 37 -0.53 10.01 -6.03
C ILE A 37 -1.13 10.42 -7.38
N ALA A 38 -0.37 10.27 -8.47
CA ALA A 38 -0.83 10.55 -9.82
C ALA A 38 -1.93 9.56 -10.26
N ASP A 39 -1.74 8.26 -10.02
CA ASP A 39 -2.70 7.21 -10.36
C ASP A 39 -4.03 7.35 -9.61
N LEU A 40 -3.97 7.71 -8.33
CA LEU A 40 -5.15 7.96 -7.51
C LEU A 40 -5.84 9.31 -7.83
N GLY A 41 -5.21 10.16 -8.65
CA GLY A 41 -5.72 11.50 -8.97
C GLY A 41 -5.86 12.39 -7.73
N ALA A 42 -4.97 12.24 -6.75
CA ALA A 42 -5.07 12.94 -5.48
C ALA A 42 -4.68 14.41 -5.65
N VAL A 43 -5.64 15.33 -5.46
CA VAL A 43 -5.42 16.78 -5.64
C VAL A 43 -5.44 17.52 -4.30
N THR A 44 -6.33 17.11 -3.39
CA THR A 44 -6.48 17.77 -2.08
C THR A 44 -5.44 17.29 -1.07
N VAL A 45 -5.12 18.13 -0.07
CA VAL A 45 -4.17 17.77 1.01
C VAL A 45 -4.58 16.46 1.70
N LEU A 46 -5.88 16.27 1.96
CA LEU A 46 -6.39 15.05 2.59
C LEU A 46 -6.22 13.82 1.68
N GLN A 47 -6.48 13.94 0.38
CA GLN A 47 -6.28 12.85 -0.58
C GLN A 47 -4.80 12.48 -0.71
N VAL A 48 -3.91 13.48 -0.78
CA VAL A 48 -2.46 13.25 -0.82
C VAL A 48 -1.99 12.55 0.46
N TYR A 49 -2.49 12.96 1.62
CA TYR A 49 -2.19 12.28 2.88
C TYR A 49 -2.68 10.83 2.91
N LEU A 50 -3.91 10.57 2.45
CA LEU A 50 -4.45 9.22 2.40
C LEU A 50 -3.68 8.34 1.39
N ALA A 51 -3.31 8.89 0.24
CA ALA A 51 -2.46 8.21 -0.75
C ALA A 51 -1.09 7.85 -0.15
N GLU A 52 -0.49 8.77 0.62
CA GLU A 52 0.76 8.54 1.36
C GLU A 52 0.62 7.39 2.37
N LYS A 53 -0.48 7.34 3.13
CA LYS A 53 -0.70 6.24 4.09
C LYS A 53 -1.04 4.91 3.43
N ILE A 54 -1.70 4.93 2.28
CA ILE A 54 -1.88 3.74 1.43
C ILE A 54 -0.52 3.23 0.95
N HIS A 55 0.34 4.14 0.47
CA HIS A 55 1.70 3.80 0.05
C HIS A 55 2.52 3.19 1.19
N ASP A 56 2.48 3.78 2.38
CA ASP A 56 3.16 3.25 3.57
C ASP A 56 2.75 1.80 3.85
N CYS A 57 1.44 1.51 3.83
CA CYS A 57 0.95 0.16 4.08
C CYS A 57 1.47 -0.83 3.03
N LEU A 58 1.42 -0.47 1.75
CA LEU A 58 1.93 -1.31 0.65
C LEU A 58 3.42 -1.56 0.79
N TRP A 59 4.19 -0.53 1.15
CA TRP A 59 5.62 -0.64 1.36
C TRP A 59 5.96 -1.58 2.53
N TRP A 60 5.24 -1.48 3.64
CA TRP A 60 5.39 -2.40 4.78
C TRP A 60 5.01 -3.83 4.43
N ILE A 61 3.94 -4.05 3.66
CA ILE A 61 3.54 -5.39 3.20
C ILE A 61 4.67 -6.02 2.38
N HIS A 62 5.17 -5.33 1.36
CA HIS A 62 6.26 -5.85 0.53
C HIS A 62 7.53 -6.13 1.34
N ARG A 63 7.81 -5.31 2.35
CA ARG A 63 8.94 -5.54 3.26
C ARG A 63 8.76 -6.82 4.07
N TYR A 64 7.60 -7.02 4.71
CA TYR A 64 7.35 -8.23 5.49
C TYR A 64 7.32 -9.48 4.62
N GLU A 65 6.85 -9.38 3.37
CA GLU A 65 6.94 -10.47 2.39
C GLU A 65 8.38 -10.81 2.02
N ALA A 66 9.22 -9.79 1.78
CA ALA A 66 10.64 -9.98 1.51
C ALA A 66 11.38 -10.59 2.71
N GLU A 67 11.07 -10.13 3.92
CA GLU A 67 11.62 -10.65 5.17
C GLU A 67 11.22 -12.12 5.38
N LYS A 68 9.93 -12.45 5.19
CA LYS A 68 9.42 -13.83 5.25
C LYS A 68 10.20 -14.76 4.32
N ARG A 69 10.43 -14.31 3.07
CA ARG A 69 11.23 -15.04 2.09
C ARG A 69 12.69 -15.17 2.54
N GLY A 70 13.26 -14.10 3.11
CA GLY A 70 14.63 -14.07 3.61
C GLY A 70 14.88 -15.04 4.77
N VAL A 71 13.97 -15.10 5.75
CA VAL A 71 14.02 -16.04 6.88
C VAL A 71 14.03 -17.49 6.39
N LEU A 72 13.14 -17.81 5.43
CA LEU A 72 13.07 -19.14 4.85
C LEU A 72 14.33 -19.51 4.09
N ILE A 73 14.86 -18.61 3.25
CA ILE A 73 16.09 -18.84 2.47
C ILE A 73 17.30 -19.01 3.41
N ALA A 74 17.42 -18.16 4.42
CA ALA A 74 18.47 -18.26 5.42
C ALA A 74 18.44 -19.61 6.13
N ARG A 75 17.25 -20.06 6.54
CA ARG A 75 17.11 -21.35 7.24
C ARG A 75 17.34 -22.55 6.33
N THR A 76 16.84 -22.52 5.10
CA THR A 76 17.11 -23.60 4.11
C THR A 76 18.58 -23.70 3.78
N ALA A 77 19.29 -22.59 3.58
CA ALA A 77 20.73 -22.59 3.36
C ALA A 77 21.50 -23.19 4.55
N TYR A 78 21.12 -22.82 5.78
CA TYR A 78 21.72 -23.37 7.00
C TYR A 78 21.50 -24.89 7.13
N LEU A 79 20.27 -25.38 6.91
CA LEU A 79 19.96 -26.81 6.98
C LEU A 79 20.69 -27.61 5.90
N ALA A 80 20.82 -27.03 4.69
CA ALA A 80 21.55 -27.66 3.58
C ALA A 80 23.06 -27.81 3.85
N ASP A 81 23.68 -26.89 4.59
CA ASP A 81 25.10 -27.03 5.00
C ASP A 81 25.26 -27.98 6.20
N LYS A 82 24.34 -27.92 7.18
CA LYS A 82 24.37 -28.77 8.40
C LYS A 82 24.25 -30.27 8.12
N GLY A 83 23.49 -30.67 7.10
CA GLY A 83 23.37 -32.08 6.69
C GLY A 83 24.63 -32.64 6.02
N ASN A 84 25.60 -31.79 5.68
CA ASN A 84 26.84 -32.18 5.05
C ASN A 84 27.93 -32.34 6.13
N HIS A 85 28.02 -33.54 6.73
CA HIS A 85 28.95 -33.88 7.83
C HIS A 85 30.45 -33.59 7.56
N ALA A 86 30.81 -33.17 6.33
CA ALA A 86 32.17 -32.85 5.90
C ALA A 86 32.48 -31.34 5.79
N SER A 87 31.53 -30.43 6.04
CA SER A 87 31.69 -29.01 5.65
C SER A 87 32.00 -28.06 6.81
N LEU A 88 33.29 -27.86 7.11
CA LEU A 88 33.79 -26.68 7.84
C LEU A 88 33.99 -25.47 6.90
N THR A 89 33.20 -25.35 5.83
CA THR A 89 33.43 -24.34 4.78
C THR A 89 32.37 -23.24 4.82
N TYR A 90 32.71 -22.13 5.50
CA TYR A 90 31.91 -20.89 5.58
C TYR A 90 31.33 -20.41 4.23
N GLY A 91 31.94 -20.76 3.10
CA GLY A 91 31.48 -20.34 1.77
C GLY A 91 30.30 -21.12 1.16
N LYS A 92 29.93 -22.30 1.67
CA LYS A 92 28.83 -23.09 1.07
C LYS A 92 27.46 -22.59 1.48
N GLU A 93 27.27 -22.19 2.74
CA GLU A 93 26.03 -21.59 3.22
C GLU A 93 25.76 -20.26 2.48
N GLU A 94 26.75 -19.38 2.36
CA GLU A 94 26.60 -18.10 1.65
C GLU A 94 26.29 -18.30 0.17
N HIS A 95 26.93 -19.26 -0.48
CA HIS A 95 26.64 -19.60 -1.87
C HIS A 95 25.22 -20.17 -2.04
N ALA A 96 24.79 -21.07 -1.15
CA ALA A 96 23.43 -21.60 -1.15
C ALA A 96 22.38 -20.52 -0.89
N ARG A 97 22.64 -19.62 0.07
CA ARG A 97 21.80 -18.46 0.36
C ARG A 97 21.67 -17.56 -0.88
N ASN A 98 22.77 -17.18 -1.51
CA ASN A 98 22.76 -16.31 -2.70
C ASN A 98 22.08 -16.97 -3.91
N ALA A 99 22.28 -18.27 -4.11
CA ALA A 99 21.62 -19.04 -5.18
C ALA A 99 20.09 -19.15 -4.95
N LEU A 100 19.66 -19.38 -3.70
CA LEU A 100 18.24 -19.42 -3.33
C LEU A 100 17.57 -18.03 -3.40
N PHE A 101 18.27 -16.96 -3.02
CA PHE A 101 17.79 -15.57 -3.19
C PHE A 101 17.62 -15.18 -4.66
N SER A 102 18.55 -15.58 -5.52
CA SER A 102 18.48 -15.32 -6.96
C SER A 102 17.54 -16.26 -7.72
N GLY A 103 16.90 -17.23 -7.05
CA GLY A 103 16.04 -18.23 -7.69
C GLY A 103 16.76 -19.14 -8.68
N THR A 104 18.09 -19.15 -8.65
CA THR A 104 18.92 -19.92 -9.58
C THR A 104 19.37 -21.21 -8.91
N LEU A 105 18.80 -22.33 -9.32
CA LEU A 105 19.21 -23.66 -8.87
C LEU A 105 20.49 -24.08 -9.63
N ASP A 106 21.63 -23.54 -9.21
CA ASP A 106 22.93 -23.96 -9.74
C ASP A 106 23.22 -25.44 -9.38
N LYS A 107 24.04 -26.11 -10.19
CA LYS A 107 24.44 -27.51 -9.98
C LYS A 107 25.15 -27.71 -8.64
N LYS A 108 25.79 -26.66 -8.12
CA LYS A 108 26.42 -26.66 -6.79
C LYS A 108 25.39 -26.65 -5.67
N THR A 109 24.32 -25.86 -5.79
CA THR A 109 23.24 -25.80 -4.79
C THR A 109 22.47 -27.12 -4.72
N THR A 110 22.19 -27.74 -5.86
CA THR A 110 21.53 -29.05 -5.90
C THR A 110 22.41 -30.17 -5.33
N GLN A 111 23.74 -30.10 -5.53
CA GLN A 111 24.69 -31.02 -4.88
C GLN A 111 24.80 -30.82 -3.37
N ILE A 112 24.77 -29.58 -2.88
CA ILE A 112 24.77 -29.28 -1.44
C ILE A 112 23.52 -29.88 -0.79
N ILE A 113 22.36 -29.71 -1.42
CA ILE A 113 21.08 -30.26 -0.94
C ILE A 113 21.08 -31.81 -1.00
N ALA A 114 21.56 -32.40 -2.09
CA ALA A 114 21.63 -33.85 -2.25
C ALA A 114 22.59 -34.52 -1.27
N GLY A 115 23.68 -33.84 -0.88
CA GLY A 115 24.64 -34.32 0.12
C GLY A 115 24.06 -34.42 1.54
N ALA A 116 22.95 -33.73 1.81
CA ALA A 116 22.25 -33.77 3.09
C ALA A 116 21.18 -34.87 3.19
N HIS A 117 21.06 -35.77 2.19
CA HIS A 117 20.00 -36.80 2.09
C HIS A 117 18.55 -36.28 2.06
N HIS A 118 18.34 -34.98 1.82
CA HIS A 118 17.02 -34.36 1.73
C HIS A 118 16.70 -33.90 0.31
N THR A 119 15.40 -33.84 -0.02
CA THR A 119 14.90 -33.08 -1.19
C THR A 119 14.78 -31.60 -0.83
N LEU A 120 14.85 -30.70 -1.81
CA LEU A 120 14.66 -29.26 -1.58
C LEU A 120 13.36 -28.96 -0.82
N GLU A 121 12.28 -29.66 -1.18
CA GLU A 121 10.97 -29.53 -0.52
C GLU A 121 11.00 -30.00 0.94
N SER A 122 11.69 -31.09 1.25
CA SER A 122 11.84 -31.57 2.63
C SER A 122 12.58 -30.57 3.51
N ILE A 123 13.67 -29.97 3.00
CA ILE A 123 14.42 -28.93 3.74
C ILE A 123 13.57 -27.67 3.91
N GLN A 124 12.79 -27.30 2.89
CA GLN A 124 11.87 -26.16 2.98
C GLN A 124 10.79 -26.39 4.03
N GLN A 125 10.20 -27.59 4.09
CA GLN A 125 9.21 -27.95 5.11
C GLN A 125 9.80 -27.92 6.52
N GLU A 126 11.01 -28.44 6.70
CA GLU A 126 11.72 -28.37 7.98
C GLU A 126 12.06 -26.93 8.37
N ALA A 127 12.54 -26.12 7.42
CA ALA A 127 12.80 -24.70 7.64
C ALA A 127 11.53 -23.93 8.03
N MET A 128 10.38 -24.26 7.43
CA MET A 128 9.09 -23.69 7.78
C MET A 128 8.62 -24.12 9.18
N ALA A 129 8.79 -25.39 9.54
CA ALA A 129 8.44 -25.88 10.87
C ALA A 129 9.30 -25.22 11.95
N ASP A 130 10.60 -25.11 11.71
CA ASP A 130 11.56 -24.48 12.63
C ASP A 130 11.29 -22.99 12.85
N ARG A 131 10.95 -22.26 11.78
CA ARG A 131 10.72 -20.80 11.81
C ARG A 131 9.25 -20.43 11.88
N GLN A 132 8.36 -21.39 12.13
CA GLN A 132 6.92 -21.17 12.23
C GLN A 132 6.53 -19.97 13.11
N PRO A 133 7.05 -19.76 14.33
CA PRO A 133 6.62 -18.63 15.16
C PRO A 133 6.97 -17.27 14.55
N GLU A 134 8.15 -17.16 13.92
CA GLU A 134 8.61 -15.95 13.24
C GLU A 134 7.78 -15.66 11.99
N LEU A 135 7.50 -16.70 11.19
CA LEU A 135 6.64 -16.60 10.00
C LEU A 135 5.20 -16.21 10.36
N MET A 136 4.65 -16.77 11.44
CA MET A 136 3.31 -16.41 11.92
C MET A 136 3.24 -14.96 12.39
N LEU A 137 4.30 -14.45 13.03
CA LEU A 137 4.37 -13.04 13.43
C LEU A 137 4.36 -12.11 12.20
N LEU A 138 5.18 -12.42 11.20
CA LEU A 138 5.22 -11.66 9.93
C LEU A 138 3.86 -11.69 9.22
N ASP A 139 3.19 -12.85 9.18
CA ASP A 139 1.85 -12.97 8.60
C ASP A 139 0.79 -12.15 9.35
N GLN A 140 0.88 -12.07 10.68
CA GLN A 140 0.02 -11.19 11.47
C GLN A 140 0.28 -9.70 11.17
N GLN A 141 1.54 -9.32 10.98
CA GLN A 141 1.90 -7.95 10.60
C GLN A 141 1.38 -7.60 9.21
N ILE A 142 1.52 -8.50 8.24
CA ILE A 142 0.94 -8.34 6.89
C ILE A 142 -0.58 -8.19 6.98
N ALA A 143 -1.25 -9.07 7.72
CA ALA A 143 -2.71 -9.01 7.88
C ALA A 143 -3.17 -7.69 8.51
N LEU A 144 -2.42 -7.18 9.49
CA LEU A 144 -2.69 -5.87 10.10
C LEU A 144 -2.56 -4.74 9.08
N GLN A 145 -1.50 -4.74 8.26
CA GLN A 145 -1.30 -3.74 7.22
C GLN A 145 -2.41 -3.79 6.16
N VAL A 146 -2.81 -4.98 5.72
CA VAL A 146 -3.93 -5.16 4.77
C VAL A 146 -5.25 -4.63 5.35
N LYS A 147 -5.49 -4.85 6.64
CA LYS A 147 -6.67 -4.32 7.32
C LYS A 147 -6.66 -2.78 7.37
N ILE A 148 -5.52 -2.18 7.69
CA ILE A 148 -5.35 -0.72 7.70
C ILE A 148 -5.55 -0.16 6.29
N LEU A 149 -4.91 -0.78 5.29
CA LEU A 149 -5.04 -0.44 3.87
C LEU A 149 -6.51 -0.41 3.42
N THR A 150 -7.28 -1.44 3.77
CA THR A 150 -8.73 -1.51 3.46
C THR A 150 -9.49 -0.33 4.10
N GLY A 151 -9.16 0.03 5.33
CA GLY A 151 -9.75 1.19 6.01
C GLY A 151 -9.40 2.52 5.31
N LEU A 152 -8.15 2.67 4.89
CA LEU A 152 -7.66 3.86 4.16
C LEU A 152 -8.30 3.98 2.77
N GLN A 153 -8.47 2.88 2.05
CA GLN A 153 -9.16 2.87 0.76
C GLN A 153 -10.62 3.33 0.90
N ARG A 154 -11.35 2.84 1.90
CA ARG A 154 -12.71 3.31 2.19
C ARG A 154 -12.73 4.81 2.55
N ALA A 155 -11.78 5.27 3.36
CA ALA A 155 -11.66 6.68 3.70
C ALA A 155 -11.36 7.55 2.46
N TYR A 156 -10.55 7.03 1.54
CA TYR A 156 -10.24 7.69 0.27
C TYR A 156 -11.46 7.83 -0.63
N GLU A 157 -12.26 6.77 -0.77
CA GLU A 157 -13.53 6.79 -1.53
C GLU A 157 -14.52 7.80 -0.97
N VAL A 158 -14.64 7.89 0.36
CA VAL A 158 -15.48 8.90 1.02
C VAL A 158 -14.97 10.31 0.76
N ALA A 159 -13.65 10.53 0.89
CA ALA A 159 -13.04 11.83 0.63
C ALA A 159 -13.23 12.28 -0.83
N PHE A 160 -13.15 11.35 -1.78
CA PHE A 160 -13.38 11.61 -3.20
C PHE A 160 -14.87 11.89 -3.49
N SER A 161 -15.77 11.06 -2.99
CA SER A 161 -17.21 11.22 -3.19
C SER A 161 -17.80 12.45 -2.48
N ARG A 162 -17.13 13.00 -1.47
CA ARG A 162 -17.55 14.22 -0.77
C ARG A 162 -17.76 15.41 -1.73
N LYS A 163 -16.87 15.59 -2.71
CA LYS A 163 -17.00 16.67 -3.71
C LYS A 163 -18.30 16.54 -4.50
N LEU A 164 -18.62 15.34 -4.96
CA LEU A 164 -19.87 15.04 -5.69
C LEU A 164 -21.11 15.29 -4.82
N HIS A 165 -21.05 14.98 -3.52
CA HIS A 165 -22.16 15.23 -2.60
C HIS A 165 -22.38 16.73 -2.36
N VAL A 166 -21.32 17.51 -2.24
CA VAL A 166 -21.41 18.98 -2.11
C VAL A 166 -22.02 19.59 -3.37
N GLU A 167 -21.57 19.20 -4.55
CA GLU A 167 -22.11 19.68 -5.82
C GLU A 167 -23.60 19.33 -5.98
N ARG A 168 -23.98 18.09 -5.66
CA ARG A 168 -25.39 17.68 -5.63
C ARG A 168 -26.23 18.56 -4.69
N LEU A 169 -25.75 18.79 -3.46
CA LEU A 169 -26.46 19.63 -2.49
C LEU A 169 -26.57 21.08 -2.95
N GLN A 170 -25.54 21.62 -3.62
CA GLN A 170 -25.60 22.95 -4.21
C GLN A 170 -26.66 23.03 -5.30
N LEU A 171 -26.66 22.08 -6.25
CA LEU A 171 -27.67 22.01 -7.31
C LEU A 171 -29.10 21.88 -6.76
N GLN A 172 -29.28 21.08 -5.69
CA GLN A 172 -30.57 20.97 -5.02
C GLN A 172 -30.99 22.28 -4.36
N ASN A 173 -30.08 22.98 -3.69
CA ASN A 173 -30.38 24.29 -3.10
C ASN A 173 -30.72 25.35 -4.18
N GLU A 174 -30.04 25.32 -5.32
CA GLU A 174 -30.35 26.21 -6.45
C GLU A 174 -31.71 25.91 -7.08
N LEU A 175 -32.08 24.63 -7.20
CA LEU A 175 -33.43 24.22 -7.62
C LEU A 175 -34.49 24.73 -6.63
N LEU A 176 -34.29 24.50 -5.34
CA LEU A 176 -35.21 24.96 -4.30
C LEU A 176 -35.35 26.49 -4.29
N ARG A 177 -34.26 27.23 -4.51
CA ARG A 177 -34.31 28.70 -4.64
C ARG A 177 -35.12 29.13 -5.86
N ARG A 178 -34.90 28.53 -7.03
CA ARG A 178 -35.71 28.79 -8.23
C ARG A 178 -37.18 28.48 -8.02
N ASP A 179 -37.50 27.37 -7.35
CA ASP A 179 -38.87 27.00 -7.03
C ASP A 179 -39.53 27.99 -6.06
N LEU A 180 -38.77 28.51 -5.08
CA LEU A 180 -39.25 29.55 -4.16
C LEU A 180 -39.46 30.88 -4.88
N GLU A 181 -38.55 31.29 -5.77
CA GLU A 181 -38.69 32.49 -6.59
C GLU A 181 -39.90 32.37 -7.53
N GLY A 182 -40.08 31.23 -8.20
CA GLY A 182 -41.25 30.96 -9.05
C GLY A 182 -42.57 30.98 -8.28
N LYS A 183 -42.59 30.43 -7.06
CA LYS A 183 -43.76 30.52 -6.16
C LYS A 183 -43.99 31.94 -5.62
N GLY A 184 -42.94 32.72 -5.41
CA GLY A 184 -43.03 34.12 -4.99
C GLY A 184 -43.63 35.03 -6.07
N VAL A 185 -43.27 34.80 -7.35
CA VAL A 185 -43.87 35.50 -8.50
C VAL A 185 -45.33 35.09 -8.68
N ALA A 186 -45.64 33.79 -8.59
CA ALA A 186 -47.03 33.32 -8.66
C ALA A 186 -47.91 33.86 -7.51
N ALA A 187 -47.36 34.02 -6.30
CA ALA A 187 -48.09 34.63 -5.18
C ALA A 187 -48.33 36.13 -5.37
N ALA A 188 -47.42 36.84 -6.03
CA ALA A 188 -47.57 38.26 -6.34
C ALA A 188 -48.58 38.51 -7.48
N GLU A 189 -48.61 37.64 -8.50
CA GLU A 189 -49.59 37.71 -9.59
C GLU A 189 -51.03 37.44 -9.08
N VAL A 190 -51.21 36.47 -8.18
CA VAL A 190 -52.52 36.18 -7.58
C VAL A 190 -53.02 37.33 -6.68
N GLN A 191 -52.13 38.01 -5.95
CA GLN A 191 -52.51 39.20 -5.16
C GLN A 191 -52.83 40.41 -6.04
N ALA A 192 -52.15 40.56 -7.18
CA ALA A 192 -52.44 41.63 -8.14
C ALA A 192 -53.79 41.41 -8.87
N GLU A 193 -54.16 40.17 -9.21
CA GLU A 193 -55.47 39.88 -9.80
C GLU A 193 -56.63 40.09 -8.82
N VAL A 194 -56.43 39.78 -7.53
CA VAL A 194 -57.46 39.98 -6.49
C VAL A 194 -57.72 41.48 -6.22
N GLN A 195 -56.72 42.35 -6.36
CA GLN A 195 -56.89 43.81 -6.17
C GLN A 195 -57.49 44.55 -7.38
N VAL A 196 -57.54 43.92 -8.57
CA VAL A 196 -58.13 44.53 -9.79
C VAL A 196 -59.64 44.20 -9.92
N HIS A 197 -60.20 43.43 -8.98
CA HIS A 197 -61.61 43.04 -8.95
C HIS A 197 -62.39 43.53 -7.71
N GLU A 198 -61.84 44.46 -6.93
CA GLU A 198 -62.60 45.32 -5.98
C GLU A 198 -62.81 46.72 -6.56
#